data_AF-A0A353QIL7-F1
#
_entry.id   AF-A0A353QIL7-F1
#
_cell.length_a   1.000
_cell.length_b   1.000
_cell.length_c   1.000
_cell.angle_alpha   90.00
_cell.angle_beta   90.00
_cell.angle_gamma   90.00
#
_symmetry.space_group_name_H-M   'P 1'
#
loop_
_entity.id
_entity.type
_entity.pdbx_description
1 polymer ?
#
loop_
_entity_poly.entity_id
_entity_poly.type
_entity_poly.pdbx_seq_one_letter_code
_entity_poly.pdbx_strand_id
1 'polypeptide(L)'
;LWRAACDAAVQLGDGSARQTKAAFHAGQSMQKEYEQMLLAGLDPNQAIASLDCRDSWDNRERDRQRSSGRRNGGKAEGRGTGESGLSSNMPKPNILLLGHPYNVHDGGFNLGLKTRLSGMHFRVTTMESVPARNALYEADKLSKAIFWSLGRRMVGTAMHLFAAEQVAGVMHLAAFGCGPDSMIGEVVEREARRLSIPFISLVLDEHTGEAGFLTRVEAFGEMLTRRGRL
;
A
#
# COMPACT_ATOMS: atom_id res chain seq x y z
N LEU A 1 -12.22 -5.23 -23.49
CA LEU A 1 -12.45 -5.32 -22.04
C LEU A 1 -13.92 -5.08 -21.67
N TRP A 2 -14.50 -3.89 -21.82
CA TRP A 2 -15.91 -3.66 -21.43
C TRP A 2 -16.93 -4.54 -22.19
N ARG A 3 -16.70 -4.85 -23.47
CA ARG A 3 -17.56 -5.76 -24.25
C ARG A 3 -17.59 -7.16 -23.64
N ALA A 4 -16.43 -7.71 -23.29
CA ALA A 4 -16.33 -9.01 -22.62
C ALA A 4 -17.02 -9.01 -21.25
N ALA A 5 -16.99 -7.89 -20.52
CA ALA A 5 -17.74 -7.75 -19.26
C ALA A 5 -19.26 -7.73 -19.49
N CYS A 6 -19.74 -7.07 -20.56
CA CYS A 6 -21.14 -7.14 -20.98
C CYS A 6 -21.55 -8.55 -21.38
N ASP A 7 -20.72 -9.25 -22.17
CA ASP A 7 -20.98 -10.61 -22.61
C ASP A 7 -21.08 -11.57 -21.41
N ALA A 8 -20.17 -11.44 -20.44
CA ALA A 8 -20.21 -12.19 -19.19
C ALA A 8 -21.46 -11.89 -18.34
N ALA A 9 -21.86 -10.63 -18.21
CA ALA A 9 -23.05 -10.26 -17.44
C ALA A 9 -24.34 -10.80 -18.08
N VAL A 10 -24.43 -10.78 -19.41
CA VAL A 10 -25.54 -11.39 -20.15
C VAL A 10 -25.57 -12.91 -19.94
N GLN A 11 -24.40 -13.58 -19.94
CA GLN A 11 -24.31 -15.01 -19.66
C GLN A 11 -24.71 -15.38 -18.22
N LEU A 12 -24.42 -14.51 -17.26
CA LEU A 12 -24.76 -14.69 -15.85
C LEU A 12 -26.22 -14.31 -15.53
N GLY A 13 -26.99 -13.81 -16.50
CA GLY A 13 -28.38 -13.39 -16.33
C GLY A 13 -28.56 -12.04 -15.63
N ASP A 14 -27.47 -11.32 -15.38
CA ASP A 14 -27.47 -10.07 -14.62
C ASP A 14 -27.49 -8.84 -15.55
N GLY A 15 -28.70 -8.34 -15.80
CA GLY A 15 -28.95 -6.96 -16.24
C GLY A 15 -28.79 -6.66 -17.73
N SER A 16 -29.18 -5.43 -18.09
CA SER A 16 -29.06 -4.92 -19.47
C SER A 16 -27.61 -4.57 -19.79
N ALA A 17 -27.12 -4.88 -21.00
CA ALA A 17 -25.78 -4.52 -21.47
C ALA A 17 -25.44 -3.03 -21.25
N ARG A 18 -26.45 -2.14 -21.30
CA ARG A 18 -26.28 -0.71 -20.99
C ARG A 18 -25.92 -0.44 -19.53
N GLN A 19 -26.54 -1.16 -18.59
CA GLN A 19 -26.26 -1.06 -17.16
C GLN A 19 -24.85 -1.62 -16.85
N THR A 20 -24.50 -2.78 -17.42
CA THR A 20 -23.16 -3.37 -17.24
C THR A 20 -22.07 -2.45 -17.75
N LYS A 21 -22.28 -1.82 -18.92
CA LYS A 21 -21.32 -0.86 -19.48
C LYS A 21 -21.15 0.36 -18.56
N ALA A 22 -22.25 0.90 -18.03
CA ALA A 22 -22.21 2.03 -17.11
C ALA A 22 -21.46 1.66 -15.81
N ALA A 23 -21.79 0.51 -15.22
CA ALA A 23 -21.12 -0.01 -14.02
C ALA A 23 -19.63 -0.25 -14.24
N PHE A 24 -19.25 -0.83 -15.40
CA PHE A 24 -17.85 -1.03 -15.76
C PHE A 24 -17.06 0.28 -15.83
N HIS A 25 -17.62 1.30 -16.47
CA HIS A 25 -16.95 2.61 -16.55
C HIS A 25 -16.91 3.33 -15.20
N ALA A 26 -17.95 3.22 -14.38
CA ALA A 26 -17.95 3.72 -13.01
C ALA A 26 -16.85 3.06 -12.18
N GLY A 27 -16.75 1.73 -12.20
CA GLY A 27 -15.68 0.98 -11.53
C GLY A 27 -14.28 1.36 -12.02
N GLN A 28 -14.09 1.56 -13.33
CA GLN A 28 -12.81 2.05 -13.85
C GLN A 28 -12.47 3.46 -13.38
N SER A 29 -13.46 4.35 -13.23
CA SER A 29 -13.24 5.69 -12.71
C SER A 29 -12.82 5.64 -11.24
N MET A 30 -13.54 4.87 -10.41
CA MET A 30 -13.22 4.69 -9.00
C MET A 30 -11.84 4.05 -8.81
N GLN A 31 -11.48 3.04 -9.61
CA GLN A 31 -10.16 2.41 -9.56
C GLN A 31 -9.04 3.41 -9.88
N LYS A 32 -9.21 4.29 -10.87
CA LYS A 32 -8.23 5.32 -11.19
C LYS A 32 -8.09 6.34 -10.06
N GLU A 33 -9.20 6.71 -9.45
CA GLU A 33 -9.19 7.64 -8.32
C GLU A 33 -8.48 7.02 -7.11
N TYR A 34 -8.79 5.77 -6.80
CA TYR A 34 -8.08 4.97 -5.78
C TYR A 34 -6.57 4.95 -6.05
N GLU A 35 -6.15 4.63 -7.28
CA GLU A 35 -4.73 4.64 -7.66
C GLU A 35 -4.08 6.02 -7.50
N GLN A 36 -4.80 7.10 -7.82
CA GLN A 36 -4.30 8.47 -7.61
C GLN A 36 -4.11 8.78 -6.12
N MET A 37 -5.03 8.34 -5.25
CA MET A 37 -4.90 8.49 -3.80
C MET A 37 -3.67 7.73 -3.27
N LEU A 38 -3.45 6.50 -3.72
CA LEU A 38 -2.26 5.72 -3.34
C LEU A 38 -0.96 6.41 -3.76
N LEU A 39 -0.92 6.95 -4.99
CA LEU A 39 0.24 7.68 -5.50
C LEU A 39 0.44 9.03 -4.79
N ALA A 40 -0.62 9.62 -4.25
CA ALA A 40 -0.55 10.79 -3.37
C ALA A 40 -0.05 10.45 -1.95
N GLY A 41 0.17 9.17 -1.64
CA GLY A 41 0.72 8.69 -0.38
C GLY A 41 -0.33 8.26 0.65
N LEU A 42 -1.60 8.16 0.28
CA LEU A 42 -2.61 7.58 1.16
C LEU A 42 -2.41 6.06 1.28
N ASP A 43 -2.63 5.53 2.47
CA ASP A 43 -2.70 4.09 2.70
C ASP A 43 -3.96 3.49 2.04
N PRO A 44 -3.93 2.24 1.53
CA PRO A 44 -5.11 1.57 0.99
C PRO A 44 -6.37 1.67 1.86
N ASN A 45 -6.24 1.50 3.17
CA ASN A 45 -7.38 1.55 4.08
C ASN A 45 -7.96 2.98 4.16
N GLN A 46 -7.09 4.00 4.09
CA GLN A 46 -7.50 5.41 4.08
C GLN A 46 -8.15 5.82 2.75
N ALA A 47 -7.62 5.32 1.63
CA ALA A 47 -8.16 5.59 0.31
C ALA A 47 -9.55 4.97 0.14
N ILE A 48 -9.74 3.72 0.60
CA ILE A 48 -11.07 3.05 0.60
C ILE A 48 -12.06 3.84 1.45
N ALA A 49 -11.69 4.18 2.70
CA ALA A 49 -12.56 4.97 3.57
C ALA A 49 -12.97 6.32 2.96
N SER A 50 -12.06 6.96 2.21
CA SER A 50 -12.33 8.23 1.52
C SER A 50 -13.34 8.08 0.38
N LEU A 51 -13.30 6.95 -0.35
CA LEU A 51 -14.25 6.62 -1.41
C LEU A 51 -15.63 6.25 -0.84
N ASP A 52 -15.67 5.43 0.22
CA ASP A 52 -16.91 5.02 0.88
C ASP A 52 -17.66 6.23 1.47
N CYS A 53 -16.93 7.17 2.07
CA CYS A 53 -17.51 8.42 2.53
C CYS A 53 -18.18 9.19 1.39
N ARG A 54 -17.60 9.23 0.18
CA ARG A 54 -18.19 9.88 -1.00
C ARG A 54 -19.45 9.19 -1.49
N ASP A 55 -19.44 7.87 -1.63
CA ASP A 55 -20.63 7.12 -2.04
C ASP A 55 -21.78 7.28 -1.03
N SER A 56 -21.45 7.32 0.27
CA SER A 56 -22.43 7.58 1.31
C SER A 56 -22.99 9.02 1.27
N TRP A 57 -22.18 10.01 0.89
CA TRP A 57 -22.63 11.40 0.69
C TRP A 57 -23.52 11.53 -0.55
N ASP A 58 -23.11 10.99 -1.70
CA ASP A 58 -23.89 11.01 -2.94
C ASP A 58 -25.24 10.29 -2.77
N ASN A 59 -25.27 9.20 -2.01
CA ASN A 59 -26.52 8.51 -1.68
C ASN A 59 -27.36 9.30 -0.69
N ARG A 60 -26.77 9.93 0.34
CA ARG A 60 -27.48 10.84 1.25
C ARG A 60 -27.99 12.10 0.54
N GLU A 61 -27.32 12.60 -0.49
CA GLU A 61 -27.77 13.75 -1.28
C GLU A 61 -28.92 13.38 -2.20
N ARG A 62 -28.85 12.21 -2.86
CA ARG A 62 -29.98 11.63 -3.60
C ARG A 62 -31.18 11.35 -2.68
N ASP A 63 -30.94 10.85 -1.47
CA ASP A 63 -32.00 10.60 -0.49
C ASP A 63 -32.54 11.90 0.13
N ARG A 64 -31.71 12.92 0.37
CA ARG A 64 -32.13 14.26 0.83
C ARG A 64 -32.94 15.01 -0.22
N GLN A 65 -32.62 14.84 -1.49
CA GLN A 65 -33.44 15.35 -2.60
C GLN A 65 -34.77 14.60 -2.73
N ARG A 66 -34.84 13.32 -2.35
CA ARG A 66 -36.10 12.56 -2.22
C ARG A 66 -36.89 12.89 -0.95
N SER A 67 -36.23 13.35 0.10
CA SER A 67 -36.81 13.57 1.43
C SER A 67 -36.84 15.06 1.84
N SER A 68 -36.85 15.98 0.88
CA SER A 68 -36.91 17.44 1.08
C SER A 68 -38.28 17.94 1.61
N GLY A 69 -38.83 17.24 2.59
CA GLY A 69 -40.03 17.57 3.33
C GLY A 69 -39.87 17.30 4.83
N ARG A 70 -38.79 17.77 5.49
CA ARG A 70 -38.81 18.24 6.90
C ARG A 70 -37.43 18.71 7.39
N ARG A 71 -37.39 19.92 7.96
CA ARG A 71 -36.24 20.54 8.66
C ARG A 71 -36.11 19.98 10.09
N ASN A 72 -34.90 19.87 10.63
CA ASN A 72 -34.37 20.81 11.65
C ASN A 72 -32.88 20.53 12.00
N GLY A 73 -32.19 21.57 12.48
CA GLY A 73 -30.73 21.62 12.69
C GLY A 73 -30.20 21.06 14.01
N GLY A 74 -28.87 21.02 14.12
CA GLY A 74 -28.10 20.66 15.31
C GLY A 74 -26.61 21.00 15.16
N LYS A 75 -26.05 21.63 16.20
CA LYS A 75 -24.72 22.26 16.31
C LYS A 75 -23.54 21.27 16.26
N ALA A 76 -22.40 21.77 15.79
CA ALA A 76 -21.08 21.16 15.92
C ALA A 76 -20.32 21.77 17.10
N GLU A 77 -19.75 20.94 17.96
CA GLU A 77 -18.75 21.30 18.97
C GLU A 77 -17.43 20.60 18.61
N GLY A 78 -16.36 21.40 18.53
CA GLY A 78 -15.00 20.93 18.29
C GLY A 78 -14.30 20.48 19.57
N ARG A 79 -13.19 19.77 19.38
CA ARG A 79 -12.12 19.64 20.39
C ARG A 79 -10.77 19.74 19.69
N GLY A 80 -9.93 20.65 20.21
CA GLY A 80 -8.50 20.76 19.94
C GLY A 80 -7.75 19.50 20.39
N THR A 81 -6.44 19.38 20.23
CA THR A 81 -5.33 20.30 20.55
C THR A 81 -4.10 19.82 19.76
N GLY A 82 -3.15 20.70 19.36
CA GLY A 82 -1.86 20.89 20.04
C GLY A 82 -0.92 19.67 19.93
N GLU A 83 0.35 19.71 19.53
CA GLU A 83 1.36 20.76 19.61
C GLU A 83 2.51 20.51 18.62
N SER A 84 3.12 21.62 18.19
CA SER A 84 4.54 21.87 17.92
C SER A 84 5.54 20.71 18.02
N GLY A 85 6.32 20.54 16.95
CA GLY A 85 7.66 19.95 17.02
C GLY A 85 8.48 20.42 15.83
N LEU A 86 9.53 21.21 16.09
CA LEU A 86 10.50 21.64 15.08
C LEU A 86 11.10 20.42 14.37
N SER A 87 10.68 20.15 13.13
CA SER A 87 11.38 19.17 12.31
C SER A 87 12.50 19.88 11.58
N SER A 88 13.74 19.62 11.97
CA SER A 88 14.90 19.85 11.12
C SER A 88 14.59 19.28 9.73
N ASN A 89 14.72 20.11 8.69
CA ASN A 89 14.29 19.81 7.33
C ASN A 89 15.23 18.82 6.59
N MET A 90 15.72 17.81 7.31
CA MET A 90 16.51 16.73 6.73
C MET A 90 15.57 15.73 6.06
N PRO A 91 15.83 15.33 4.80
CA PRO A 91 15.02 14.33 4.14
C PRO A 91 15.07 13.02 4.92
N LYS A 92 13.89 12.50 5.31
CA LYS A 92 13.77 11.25 6.07
C LYS A 92 14.33 10.08 5.23
N PRO A 93 15.21 9.23 5.79
CA PRO A 93 15.65 8.01 5.12
C PRO A 93 14.45 7.12 4.81
N ASN A 94 14.45 6.52 3.62
CA ASN A 94 13.31 5.78 3.12
C ASN A 94 13.49 4.28 3.29
N ILE A 95 12.51 3.60 3.87
CA ILE A 95 12.46 2.15 3.97
C ILE A 95 11.41 1.65 2.98
N LEU A 96 11.82 0.74 2.11
CA LEU A 96 10.90 -0.01 1.28
C LEU A 96 10.32 -1.17 2.10
N LEU A 97 9.02 -1.14 2.33
CA LEU A 97 8.28 -2.20 2.98
C LEU A 97 7.57 -3.05 1.93
N LEU A 98 8.05 -4.28 1.74
CA LEU A 98 7.51 -5.27 0.81
C LEU A 98 6.75 -6.35 1.57
N GLY A 99 5.80 -6.95 0.89
CA GLY A 99 4.99 -8.04 1.41
C GLY A 99 3.59 -7.98 0.83
N HIS A 100 2.80 -8.99 1.13
CA HIS A 100 1.40 -8.97 0.75
C HIS A 100 0.65 -7.80 1.41
N PRO A 101 -0.37 -7.21 0.76
CA PRO A 101 -1.15 -6.11 1.33
C PRO A 101 -1.68 -6.38 2.74
N TYR A 102 -2.11 -7.61 3.02
CA TYR A 102 -2.56 -8.01 4.37
C TYR A 102 -1.42 -8.06 5.40
N ASN A 103 -0.18 -8.34 5.00
CA ASN A 103 0.98 -8.25 5.91
C ASN A 103 1.40 -6.79 6.12
N VAL A 104 1.27 -5.94 5.11
CA VAL A 104 1.82 -4.57 5.11
C VAL A 104 0.86 -3.54 5.70
N HIS A 105 -0.44 -3.67 5.46
CA HIS A 105 -1.44 -2.66 5.82
C HIS A 105 -2.29 -3.05 7.03
N ASP A 106 -2.31 -4.32 7.43
CA ASP A 106 -3.02 -4.75 8.64
C ASP A 106 -2.15 -4.58 9.89
N GLY A 107 -2.53 -3.63 10.75
CA GLY A 107 -1.84 -3.33 12.00
C GLY A 107 -1.91 -4.45 13.04
N GLY A 108 -2.91 -5.33 12.97
CA GLY A 108 -3.01 -6.51 13.83
C GLY A 108 -1.94 -7.55 13.52
N PHE A 109 -1.66 -7.77 12.24
CA PHE A 109 -0.63 -8.73 11.80
C PHE A 109 0.80 -8.19 11.91
N ASN A 110 1.03 -6.90 11.64
CA ASN A 110 2.38 -6.33 11.64
C ASN A 110 2.72 -5.48 12.87
N LEU A 111 1.86 -5.46 13.88
CA LEU A 111 2.05 -4.76 15.15
C LEU A 111 2.26 -3.23 14.98
N GLY A 112 1.57 -2.65 13.98
CA GLY A 112 1.63 -1.22 13.68
C GLY A 112 2.96 -0.75 13.09
N LEU A 113 3.60 -1.60 12.27
CA LEU A 113 4.97 -1.39 11.77
C LEU A 113 5.20 -0.02 11.14
N LYS A 114 4.27 0.45 10.28
CA LYS A 114 4.38 1.75 9.61
C LYS A 114 4.44 2.93 10.58
N THR A 115 3.59 2.89 11.61
CA THR A 115 3.54 3.93 12.65
C THR A 115 4.83 3.95 13.46
N ARG A 116 5.36 2.77 13.82
CA ARG A 116 6.63 2.64 14.55
C ARG A 116 7.82 3.16 13.74
N LEU A 117 7.94 2.75 12.48
CA LEU A 117 8.99 3.25 11.58
C LEU A 117 8.91 4.76 11.38
N SER A 118 7.70 5.30 11.26
CA SER A 118 7.48 6.75 11.16
C SER A 118 7.91 7.48 12.44
N GLY A 119 7.64 6.92 13.62
CA GLY A 119 8.12 7.42 14.92
C GLY A 119 9.65 7.40 15.04
N MET A 120 10.30 6.42 14.41
CA MET A 120 11.76 6.35 14.26
C MET A 120 12.31 7.27 13.16
N HIS A 121 11.52 8.21 12.64
CA HIS A 121 11.90 9.21 11.63
C HIS A 121 12.22 8.63 10.24
N PHE A 122 11.74 7.43 9.93
CA PHE A 122 11.80 6.88 8.58
C PHE A 122 10.58 7.28 7.74
N ARG A 123 10.79 7.45 6.44
CA ARG A 123 9.70 7.38 5.46
C ARG A 123 9.50 5.91 5.08
N VAL A 124 8.26 5.47 4.94
CA VAL A 124 7.93 4.11 4.53
C VAL A 124 7.27 4.14 3.16
N THR A 125 7.88 3.49 2.18
CA THR A 125 7.38 3.35 0.82
C THR A 125 6.93 1.90 0.63
N THR A 126 5.73 1.70 0.07
CA THR A 126 5.20 0.38 -0.28
C THR A 126 5.01 0.26 -1.79
N MET A 127 4.66 -0.91 -2.29
CA MET A 127 4.47 -1.13 -3.74
C MET A 127 3.37 -0.25 -4.37
N GLU A 128 2.37 0.15 -3.59
CA GLU A 128 1.28 1.02 -4.02
C GLU A 128 1.73 2.44 -4.33
N SER A 129 2.79 2.91 -3.66
CA SER A 129 3.33 4.26 -3.83
C SER A 129 4.14 4.48 -5.12
N VAL A 130 4.45 3.40 -5.85
CA VAL A 130 5.14 3.46 -7.15
C VAL A 130 4.12 3.20 -8.25
N PRO A 131 4.07 3.95 -9.37
CA PRO A 131 3.17 3.65 -10.48
C PRO A 131 3.36 2.22 -11.03
N ALA A 132 2.26 1.50 -11.25
CA ALA A 132 2.31 0.10 -11.71
C ALA A 132 3.13 -0.08 -12.99
N ARG A 133 3.01 0.85 -13.95
CA ARG A 133 3.79 0.85 -15.18
C ARG A 133 5.31 0.84 -14.93
N ASN A 134 5.78 1.60 -13.93
CA ASN A 134 7.20 1.73 -13.62
C ASN A 134 7.73 0.44 -13.01
N ALA A 135 6.99 -0.12 -12.05
CA ALA A 135 7.36 -1.39 -11.45
C ALA A 135 7.35 -2.53 -12.48
N LEU A 136 6.29 -2.64 -13.28
CA LEU A 136 6.20 -3.71 -14.28
C LEU A 136 7.30 -3.58 -15.35
N TYR A 137 7.64 -2.36 -15.76
CA TYR A 137 8.76 -2.11 -16.67
C TYR A 137 10.09 -2.66 -16.12
N GLU A 138 10.36 -2.46 -14.83
CA GLU A 138 11.58 -2.99 -14.20
C GLU A 138 11.52 -4.51 -14.00
N ALA A 139 10.35 -5.05 -13.66
CA ALA A 139 10.16 -6.49 -13.52
C ALA A 139 10.39 -7.26 -14.84
N ASP A 140 10.11 -6.63 -15.98
CA ASP A 140 10.28 -7.24 -17.30
C ASP A 140 11.73 -7.34 -17.76
N LYS A 141 12.65 -6.66 -17.06
CA LYS A 141 14.11 -6.77 -17.30
C LYS A 141 14.72 -8.00 -16.62
N LEU A 142 13.98 -8.70 -15.76
CA LEU A 142 14.46 -9.90 -15.11
C LEU A 142 14.71 -11.01 -16.13
N SER A 143 15.75 -11.81 -15.90
CA SER A 143 16.08 -12.95 -16.77
C SER A 143 15.00 -14.04 -16.79
N LYS A 144 14.15 -14.09 -15.75
CA LYS A 144 13.02 -14.99 -15.65
C LYS A 144 11.77 -14.21 -15.23
N ALA A 145 10.69 -14.43 -15.97
CA ALA A 145 9.41 -13.81 -15.66
C ALA A 145 8.83 -14.37 -14.35
N ILE A 146 8.41 -13.46 -13.48
CA ILE A 146 7.67 -13.80 -12.26
C ILE A 146 6.20 -13.92 -12.64
N PHE A 147 5.62 -15.10 -12.40
CA PHE A 147 4.25 -15.38 -12.83
C PHE A 147 3.18 -14.80 -11.90
N TRP A 148 3.48 -14.66 -10.60
CA TRP A 148 2.54 -14.06 -9.65
C TRP A 148 2.48 -12.54 -9.85
N SER A 149 1.29 -12.00 -10.13
CA SER A 149 1.08 -10.57 -10.37
C SER A 149 1.62 -9.69 -9.24
N LEU A 150 1.35 -10.09 -7.99
CA LEU A 150 1.83 -9.37 -6.81
C LEU A 150 3.35 -9.49 -6.66
N GLY A 151 3.91 -10.69 -6.82
CA GLY A 151 5.36 -10.90 -6.79
C GLY A 151 6.09 -10.07 -7.85
N ARG A 152 5.57 -10.07 -9.08
CA ARG A 152 6.10 -9.24 -10.19
C ARG A 152 6.04 -7.76 -9.84
N ARG A 153 4.95 -7.32 -9.20
CA ARG A 153 4.78 -5.95 -8.72
C ARG A 153 5.76 -5.59 -7.59
N MET A 154 5.97 -6.48 -6.61
CA MET A 154 6.92 -6.28 -5.51
C MET A 154 8.35 -6.18 -6.01
N VAL A 155 8.81 -7.14 -6.81
CA VAL A 155 10.17 -7.12 -7.38
C VAL A 155 10.36 -5.88 -8.25
N GLY A 156 9.44 -5.62 -9.16
CA GLY A 156 9.50 -4.44 -10.02
C GLY A 156 9.58 -3.12 -9.25
N THR A 157 8.83 -3.00 -8.16
CA THR A 157 8.89 -1.82 -7.28
C THR A 157 10.27 -1.70 -6.62
N ALA A 158 10.81 -2.80 -6.11
CA ALA A 158 12.15 -2.81 -5.51
C ALA A 158 13.21 -2.37 -6.52
N MET A 159 13.23 -2.99 -7.70
CA MET A 159 14.16 -2.65 -8.78
C MET A 159 14.05 -1.18 -9.20
N HIS A 160 12.83 -0.66 -9.30
CA HIS A 160 12.59 0.75 -9.64
C HIS A 160 13.19 1.71 -8.61
N LEU A 161 12.99 1.42 -7.33
CA LEU A 161 13.49 2.26 -6.24
C LEU A 161 15.01 2.12 -6.05
N PHE A 162 15.57 0.94 -6.32
CA PHE A 162 17.01 0.70 -6.33
C PHE A 162 17.69 1.49 -7.43
N ALA A 163 17.17 1.42 -8.65
CA ALA A 163 17.71 2.16 -9.80
C ALA A 163 17.65 3.68 -9.62
N ALA A 164 16.71 4.17 -8.81
CA ALA A 164 16.57 5.59 -8.51
C ALA A 164 17.28 6.03 -7.22
N GLU A 165 17.97 5.11 -6.52
CA GLU A 165 18.65 5.36 -5.24
C GLU A 165 17.71 5.96 -4.16
N GLN A 166 16.42 5.59 -4.18
CA GLN A 166 15.39 6.18 -3.32
C GLN A 166 15.13 5.39 -2.03
N VAL A 167 15.98 4.41 -1.68
CA VAL A 167 15.78 3.55 -0.50
C VAL A 167 17.07 3.38 0.29
N ALA A 168 16.97 3.57 1.60
CA ALA A 168 18.05 3.33 2.57
C ALA A 168 18.11 1.86 3.00
N GLY A 169 17.00 1.13 2.92
CA GLY A 169 16.91 -0.29 3.24
C GLY A 169 15.56 -0.89 2.86
N VAL A 170 15.49 -2.22 2.92
CA VAL A 170 14.30 -3.01 2.57
C VAL A 170 13.90 -3.91 3.72
N MET A 171 12.63 -3.85 4.09
CA MET A 171 11.98 -4.82 4.97
C MET A 171 10.99 -5.64 4.15
N HIS A 172 11.14 -6.95 4.14
CA HIS A 172 10.24 -7.88 3.45
C HIS A 172 9.42 -8.66 4.49
N LEU A 173 8.10 -8.50 4.46
CA LEU A 173 7.15 -9.21 5.31
C LEU A 173 6.55 -10.40 4.57
N ALA A 174 6.85 -11.59 5.05
CA ALA A 174 6.27 -12.83 4.54
C ALA A 174 5.37 -13.47 5.60
N ALA A 175 4.28 -14.11 5.18
CA ALA A 175 3.54 -14.98 6.10
C ALA A 175 4.26 -16.33 6.23
N PHE A 176 4.13 -16.99 7.39
CA PHE A 176 4.68 -18.33 7.60
C PHE A 176 4.18 -19.30 6.53
N GLY A 177 5.09 -20.10 5.96
CA GLY A 177 4.75 -21.04 4.89
C GLY A 177 4.47 -20.41 3.52
N CYS A 178 4.68 -19.11 3.33
CA CYS A 178 4.46 -18.46 2.03
C CYS A 178 5.63 -18.75 1.05
N GLY A 179 5.49 -19.83 0.28
CA GLY A 179 6.45 -20.22 -0.76
C GLY A 179 6.70 -19.13 -1.82
N PRO A 180 5.67 -18.48 -2.39
CA PRO A 180 5.85 -17.38 -3.33
C PRO A 180 6.70 -16.25 -2.76
N ASP A 181 6.41 -15.79 -1.53
CA ASP A 181 7.16 -14.71 -0.89
C ASP A 181 8.62 -15.09 -0.63
N SER A 182 8.89 -16.35 -0.33
CA SER A 182 10.27 -16.84 -0.17
C SER A 182 11.07 -16.68 -1.47
N MET A 183 10.46 -16.96 -2.62
CA MET A 183 11.10 -16.74 -3.93
C MET A 183 11.26 -15.25 -4.24
N ILE A 184 10.25 -14.43 -3.97
CA ILE A 184 10.29 -12.98 -4.22
C ILE A 184 11.33 -12.30 -3.34
N GLY A 185 11.34 -12.62 -2.05
CA GLY A 185 12.31 -12.12 -1.08
C GLY A 185 13.74 -12.43 -1.50
N GLU A 186 14.03 -13.66 -1.91
CA GLU A 186 15.36 -14.05 -2.39
C GLU A 186 15.82 -13.24 -3.62
N VAL A 187 14.92 -12.99 -4.59
CA VAL A 187 15.23 -12.18 -5.78
C VAL A 187 15.57 -10.75 -5.39
N VAL A 188 14.79 -10.14 -4.50
CA VAL A 188 15.03 -8.76 -4.04
C VAL A 188 16.29 -8.68 -3.18
N GLU A 189 16.51 -9.64 -2.29
CA GLU A 189 17.67 -9.67 -1.39
C GLU A 189 18.98 -9.76 -2.16
N ARG A 190 19.05 -10.63 -3.20
CA ARG A 190 20.25 -10.75 -4.04
C ARG A 190 20.63 -9.43 -4.69
N GLU A 191 19.64 -8.72 -5.21
CA GLU A 191 19.89 -7.43 -5.84
C GLU A 191 20.25 -6.35 -4.82
N ALA A 192 19.53 -6.28 -3.70
CA ALA A 192 19.84 -5.37 -2.60
C ALA A 192 21.28 -5.56 -2.12
N ARG A 193 21.70 -6.82 -1.93
CA ARG A 193 23.07 -7.18 -1.55
C ARG A 193 24.10 -6.71 -2.58
N ARG A 194 23.83 -6.87 -3.88
CA ARG A 194 24.71 -6.40 -4.96
C ARG A 194 24.92 -4.88 -4.90
N LEU A 195 23.87 -4.14 -4.56
CA LEU A 195 23.89 -2.68 -4.41
C LEU A 195 24.28 -2.22 -3.00
N SER A 196 24.67 -3.15 -2.12
CA SER A 196 24.95 -2.87 -0.70
C SER A 196 23.78 -2.19 0.02
N ILE A 197 22.54 -2.45 -0.36
CA ILE A 197 21.33 -1.99 0.31
C ILE A 197 20.98 -2.99 1.41
N PRO A 198 20.77 -2.58 2.67
CA PRO A 198 20.45 -3.50 3.75
C PRO A 198 19.05 -4.08 3.56
N PHE A 199 18.92 -5.38 3.78
CA PHE A 199 17.70 -6.13 3.60
C PHE A 199 17.43 -6.98 4.84
N ILE A 200 16.17 -7.03 5.29
CA ILE A 200 15.72 -7.95 6.33
C ILE A 200 14.42 -8.62 5.89
N SER A 201 14.34 -9.94 6.05
CA SER A 201 13.10 -10.71 5.89
C SER A 201 12.51 -10.99 7.26
N LEU A 202 11.25 -10.62 7.46
CA LEU A 202 10.50 -10.83 8.68
C LEU A 202 9.33 -11.77 8.36
N VAL A 203 9.34 -12.94 8.96
CA VAL A 203 8.24 -13.90 8.85
C VAL A 203 7.22 -13.60 9.96
N LEU A 204 5.98 -13.39 9.55
CA LEU A 204 4.82 -13.25 10.42
C LEU A 204 4.22 -14.64 10.66
N ASP A 205 4.18 -15.05 11.91
CA ASP A 205 3.57 -16.30 12.38
C ASP A 205 2.76 -16.00 13.65
N GLU A 206 1.64 -16.69 13.83
CA GLU A 206 0.76 -16.57 15.01
C GLU A 206 1.51 -16.89 16.31
N HIS A 207 2.53 -17.76 16.23
CA HIS A 207 3.41 -18.09 17.34
C HIS A 207 4.66 -17.19 17.45
N THR A 208 4.82 -16.18 16.59
CA THR A 208 5.95 -15.25 16.71
C THR A 208 5.77 -14.40 17.95
N GLY A 209 6.70 -14.53 18.90
CA GLY A 209 6.74 -13.64 20.05
C GLY A 209 6.87 -12.18 19.61
N GLU A 210 5.86 -11.37 19.91
CA GLU A 210 5.76 -9.96 19.51
C GLU A 210 7.05 -9.17 19.83
N ALA A 211 7.61 -9.39 21.02
CA ALA A 211 8.84 -8.75 21.47
C ALA A 211 10.02 -9.04 20.52
N GLY A 212 10.19 -10.29 20.08
CA GLY A 212 11.28 -10.66 19.16
C GLY A 212 11.11 -10.06 17.77
N PHE A 213 9.88 -9.93 17.29
CA PHE A 213 9.59 -9.23 16.03
C PHE A 213 9.98 -7.76 16.12
N LEU A 214 9.52 -7.06 17.16
CA LEU A 214 9.76 -5.63 17.34
C LEU A 214 11.24 -5.31 17.55
N THR A 215 11.97 -6.10 18.34
CA THR A 215 13.41 -5.90 18.53
C THR A 215 14.18 -5.99 17.21
N ARG A 216 13.80 -6.89 16.28
CA ARG A 216 14.45 -6.97 14.96
C ARG A 216 14.18 -5.73 14.11
N VAL A 217 12.95 -5.22 14.15
CA VAL A 217 12.55 -3.98 13.46
C VAL A 217 13.34 -2.79 13.99
N GLU A 218 13.43 -2.66 15.31
CA GLU A 218 14.18 -1.59 15.99
C GLU A 218 15.68 -1.67 15.69
N ALA A 219 16.28 -2.85 15.81
CA ALA A 219 17.68 -3.06 15.49
C ALA A 219 18.01 -2.74 14.02
N PHE A 220 17.12 -3.09 13.10
CA PHE A 220 17.29 -2.73 11.68
C PHE A 220 17.18 -1.21 11.46
N GLY A 221 16.20 -0.55 12.08
CA GLY A 221 16.08 0.92 12.02
C GLY A 221 17.30 1.62 12.63
N GLU A 222 17.83 1.12 13.74
CA GLU A 222 19.04 1.65 14.35
C GLU A 222 20.26 1.49 13.43
N MET A 223 20.44 0.31 12.83
CA MET A 223 21.49 0.06 11.84
C MET A 223 21.42 1.05 10.66
N LEU A 224 20.23 1.29 10.10
CA LEU A 224 20.05 2.27 9.03
C LEU A 224 20.41 3.69 9.46
N THR A 225 20.00 4.09 10.68
CA THR A 225 20.31 5.40 11.25
C THR A 225 21.82 5.60 11.40
N ARG A 226 22.53 4.58 11.90
CA ARG A 226 23.99 4.63 12.06
C ARG A 226 24.70 4.76 10.70
N ARG A 227 24.22 4.05 9.68
CA ARG A 227 24.79 4.11 8.33
C ARG A 227 24.58 5.47 7.66
N GLY A 228 23.43 6.11 7.83
CA GLY A 228 23.15 7.42 7.24
C GLY A 228 23.87 8.60 7.90
N ARG A 229 24.56 8.38 9.03
CA ARG A 229 25.44 9.37 9.69
C ARG A 229 26.89 9.28 9.22
N LEU A 230 27.26 8.22 8.50
CA LEU A 230 28.58 8.01 7.89
C LEU A 230 28.57 8.59 6.47
#